data_AF-A0A348AJN3-F1
#
_entry.id   AF-A0A348AJN3-F1
#
_cell.length_a   1.000
_cell.length_b   1.000
_cell.length_c   1.000
_cell.angle_alpha   90.00
_cell.angle_beta   90.00
_cell.angle_gamma   90.00
#
_symmetry.space_group_name_H-M   'P 1'
#
loop_
_entity.id
_entity.type
_entity.pdbx_description
1 polymer ?
#
loop_
_entity_poly.entity_id
_entity_poly.type
_entity_poly.pdbx_seq_one_letter_code
_entity_poly.pdbx_strand_id
1 'polypeptide(L)'
;MDHLTGFTCQGETPEEIPLAFVRSVGKNFYDAHTDRNTMAAIARQKMLLHKDCLCKVPFCVTVEAEALGAKVTILDDKIGPRFSGYKFTRLEQLQQLTGMDLGSGRISEVLHGVEILKNTGQTVVLNVEGPFTILGMLIDQMNIYKGFGKYGALIQQVLKVIEDSIVEYMAAGIEKGAKIISYADPSGGLDIIGPRLYAQLSGNTTCSILKRIENQLDGVIVHLCGRTSSSLIKAGLCTVKPVEVGYGLTYGEMLCRLLPENKIKFLGQNCLKSTPVYMQNPVVWQLELT
;
A
#
# COMPACT_ATOMS: atom_id res chain seq x y z
N MET A 1 -6.81 -26.05 -16.47
CA MET A 1 -8.15 -25.43 -16.38
C MET A 1 -8.00 -23.98 -16.79
N ASP A 2 -8.90 -23.44 -17.61
CA ASP A 2 -8.85 -22.01 -17.94
C ASP A 2 -9.27 -21.21 -16.70
N HIS A 3 -8.30 -20.56 -16.05
CA HIS A 3 -8.59 -19.70 -14.90
C HIS A 3 -9.12 -18.35 -15.41
N LEU A 4 -10.33 -17.97 -15.00
CA LEU A 4 -10.89 -16.65 -15.32
C LEU A 4 -10.04 -15.55 -14.69
N THR A 5 -9.37 -14.76 -15.53
CA THR A 5 -8.66 -13.54 -15.11
C THR A 5 -9.67 -12.40 -14.98
N GLY A 6 -10.05 -12.04 -13.75
CA GLY A 6 -10.97 -10.93 -13.52
C GLY A 6 -11.17 -10.61 -12.04
N PHE A 7 -10.48 -9.58 -11.55
CA PHE A 7 -10.71 -9.05 -10.21
C PHE A 7 -11.77 -7.95 -10.23
N THR A 8 -12.79 -8.09 -9.37
CA THR A 8 -13.81 -7.06 -9.11
C THR A 8 -13.61 -6.48 -7.72
N CYS A 9 -13.27 -5.18 -7.65
CA CYS A 9 -13.11 -4.49 -6.38
C CYS A 9 -14.47 -4.18 -5.74
N GLN A 10 -14.64 -4.53 -4.47
CA GLN A 10 -15.84 -4.18 -3.68
C GLN A 10 -15.75 -2.77 -3.05
N GLY A 11 -14.76 -1.97 -3.46
CA GLY A 11 -14.49 -0.65 -2.91
C GLY A 11 -13.63 -0.66 -1.64
N GLU A 12 -13.31 0.54 -1.19
CA GLU A 12 -12.52 0.77 0.01
C GLU A 12 -13.44 1.13 1.18
N THR A 13 -13.79 0.15 2.00
CA THR A 13 -14.32 0.43 3.35
C THR A 13 -13.21 0.98 4.24
N PRO A 14 -13.44 2.07 5.01
CA PRO A 14 -12.51 2.51 6.02
C PRO A 14 -12.11 1.36 6.93
N GLU A 15 -10.84 1.28 7.26
CA GLU A 15 -10.36 0.25 8.15
C GLU A 15 -10.84 0.54 9.58
N GLU A 16 -11.87 -0.18 10.03
CA GLU A 16 -12.46 0.04 11.35
C GLU A 16 -11.50 -0.39 12.48
N ILE A 17 -11.38 0.47 13.50
CA ILE A 17 -10.66 0.19 14.74
C ILE A 17 -11.69 0.26 15.88
N PRO A 18 -12.11 -0.88 16.45
CA PRO A 18 -13.05 -0.87 17.56
C PRO A 18 -12.52 -0.04 18.74
N LEU A 19 -13.31 0.90 19.28
CA LEU A 19 -12.91 1.73 20.43
C LEU A 19 -12.49 0.91 21.66
N ALA A 20 -13.03 -0.30 21.81
CA ALA A 20 -12.63 -1.22 22.88
C ALA A 20 -11.13 -1.58 22.81
N PHE A 21 -10.54 -1.63 21.62
CA PHE A 21 -9.13 -1.98 21.39
C PHE A 21 -8.22 -0.91 21.96
N VAL A 22 -8.42 0.35 21.55
CA VAL A 22 -7.64 1.50 22.08
C VAL A 22 -7.81 1.66 23.59
N ARG A 23 -9.04 1.50 24.11
CA ARG A 23 -9.31 1.61 25.55
C ARG A 23 -8.63 0.50 26.35
N SER A 24 -8.55 -0.71 25.81
CA SER A 24 -7.92 -1.85 26.49
C SER A 24 -6.43 -1.67 26.77
N VAL A 25 -5.75 -0.81 25.99
CA VAL A 25 -4.33 -0.46 26.18
C VAL A 25 -4.15 0.91 26.84
N GLY A 26 -5.22 1.47 27.42
CA GLY A 26 -5.18 2.75 28.14
C GLY A 26 -4.94 3.97 27.24
N LYS A 27 -5.31 3.88 25.96
CA LYS A 27 -5.05 4.90 24.92
C LYS A 27 -6.35 5.36 24.26
N ASN A 28 -6.24 6.41 23.46
CA ASN A 28 -7.36 6.97 22.70
C ASN A 28 -7.24 6.62 21.20
N PHE A 29 -8.24 7.01 20.41
CA PHE A 29 -8.26 6.71 18.98
C PHE A 29 -7.12 7.38 18.19
N TYR A 30 -6.70 8.58 18.59
CA TYR A 30 -5.60 9.28 17.95
C TYR A 30 -4.30 8.47 18.04
N ASP A 31 -4.03 7.89 19.22
CA ASP A 31 -2.85 7.06 19.49
C ASP A 31 -2.77 5.83 18.56
N ALA A 32 -3.91 5.31 18.09
CA ALA A 32 -3.93 4.18 17.16
C ALA A 32 -3.19 4.44 15.84
N HIS A 33 -3.05 5.72 15.48
CA HIS A 33 -2.41 6.16 14.25
C HIS A 33 -1.08 6.89 14.48
N THR A 34 -0.75 7.24 15.74
CA THR A 34 0.39 8.11 16.07
C THR A 34 1.35 7.54 17.10
N ASP A 35 1.03 6.41 17.74
CA ASP A 35 1.92 5.74 18.69
C ASP A 35 2.19 4.31 18.24
N ARG A 36 3.46 4.00 17.95
CA ARG A 36 3.94 2.67 17.50
C ARG A 36 3.46 1.49 18.35
N ASN A 37 3.42 1.65 19.68
CA ASN A 37 3.05 0.57 20.60
C ASN A 37 1.54 0.29 20.52
N THR A 38 0.76 1.36 20.50
CA THR A 38 -0.69 1.33 20.35
C THR A 38 -1.08 0.74 18.99
N MET A 39 -0.42 1.18 17.92
CA MET A 39 -0.62 0.65 16.57
C MET A 39 -0.32 -0.85 16.50
N ALA A 40 0.81 -1.31 17.04
CA ALA A 40 1.17 -2.71 17.09
C ALA A 40 0.15 -3.54 17.91
N ALA A 41 -0.27 -3.04 19.08
CA ALA A 41 -1.26 -3.72 19.90
C ALA A 41 -2.61 -3.88 19.18
N ILE A 42 -3.08 -2.82 18.52
CA ILE A 42 -4.33 -2.83 17.74
C ILE A 42 -4.23 -3.79 16.56
N ALA A 43 -3.12 -3.77 15.81
CA ALA A 43 -2.92 -4.68 14.68
C ALA A 43 -3.04 -6.15 15.11
N ARG A 44 -2.44 -6.49 16.27
CA ARG A 44 -2.56 -7.83 16.86
C ARG A 44 -3.98 -8.16 17.30
N GLN A 45 -4.70 -7.23 17.93
CA GLN A 45 -6.09 -7.43 18.33
C GLN A 45 -7.00 -7.66 17.12
N LYS A 46 -6.77 -6.93 16.03
CA LYS A 46 -7.49 -7.11 14.76
C LYS A 46 -7.19 -8.47 14.12
N MET A 47 -5.93 -8.87 14.09
CA MET A 47 -5.53 -10.19 13.62
C MET A 47 -6.29 -11.30 14.37
N LEU A 48 -6.34 -11.22 15.71
CA LEU A 48 -7.07 -12.18 16.54
C LEU A 48 -8.60 -12.14 16.31
N LEU A 49 -9.19 -10.94 16.25
CA LEU A 49 -10.63 -10.76 16.02
C LEU A 49 -11.08 -11.41 14.71
N HIS A 50 -10.31 -11.21 13.65
CA HIS A 50 -10.62 -11.74 12.32
C HIS A 50 -10.14 -13.18 12.11
N LYS A 51 -9.46 -13.79 13.10
CA LYS A 51 -8.78 -15.09 12.96
C LYS A 51 -7.83 -15.11 11.76
N ASP A 52 -7.14 -13.99 11.54
CA ASP A 52 -6.11 -13.85 10.50
C ASP A 52 -4.75 -14.33 11.04
N CYS A 53 -3.78 -14.54 10.15
CA CYS A 53 -2.39 -14.86 10.50
C CYS A 53 -1.42 -13.69 10.23
N LEU A 54 -1.97 -12.54 9.78
CA LEU A 54 -1.21 -11.37 9.37
C LEU A 54 -1.60 -10.13 10.19
N CYS A 55 -0.61 -9.40 10.68
CA CYS A 55 -0.79 -8.05 11.24
C CYS A 55 -0.54 -7.01 10.14
N LYS A 56 -1.46 -6.06 9.95
CA LYS A 56 -1.40 -5.06 8.87
C LYS A 56 -1.27 -3.66 9.47
N VAL A 57 -0.31 -2.87 9.01
CA VAL A 57 -0.10 -1.48 9.43
C VAL A 57 0.39 -0.62 8.25
N PRO A 58 0.11 0.69 8.19
CA PRO A 58 -0.85 1.42 9.03
C PRO A 58 -2.31 1.13 8.64
N PHE A 59 -3.24 1.70 9.39
CA PHE A 59 -4.70 1.56 9.19
C PHE A 59 -5.33 2.68 8.33
N CYS A 60 -4.51 3.42 7.56
CA CYS A 60 -4.99 4.53 6.75
C CYS A 60 -4.04 4.80 5.58
N VAL A 61 -4.54 5.52 4.57
CA VAL A 61 -3.84 5.81 3.30
C VAL A 61 -3.13 7.17 3.27
N THR A 62 -2.92 7.80 4.43
CA THR A 62 -2.48 9.22 4.51
C THR A 62 -1.06 9.41 5.03
N VAL A 63 -0.35 8.34 5.43
CA VAL A 63 0.93 8.43 6.13
C VAL A 63 2.03 9.02 5.23
N GLU A 64 2.13 8.52 4.01
CA GLU A 64 3.15 8.92 3.03
C GLU A 64 2.90 10.34 2.52
N ALA A 65 1.64 10.68 2.24
CA ALA A 65 1.27 12.03 1.85
C ALA A 65 1.53 13.05 2.97
N GLU A 66 1.25 12.70 4.22
CA GLU A 66 1.58 13.54 5.38
C GLU A 66 3.09 13.73 5.53
N ALA A 67 3.89 12.66 5.37
CA ALA A 67 5.34 12.73 5.41
C ALA A 67 5.93 13.63 4.30
N LEU A 68 5.22 13.76 3.17
CA LEU A 68 5.53 14.71 2.10
C LEU A 68 4.93 16.10 2.30
N GLY A 69 4.16 16.31 3.37
CA GLY A 69 3.64 17.60 3.84
C GLY A 69 2.17 17.90 3.49
N ALA A 70 1.38 16.90 3.09
CA ALA A 70 -0.08 17.04 3.06
C ALA A 70 -0.63 17.26 4.48
N LYS A 71 -1.73 17.99 4.60
CA LYS A 71 -2.41 18.18 5.89
C LYS A 71 -3.38 17.05 6.14
N VAL A 72 -3.26 16.43 7.30
CA VAL A 72 -4.12 15.33 7.75
C VAL A 72 -4.70 15.67 9.11
N THR A 73 -5.98 15.37 9.29
CA THR A 73 -6.68 15.50 10.57
C THR A 73 -7.20 14.14 11.01
N ILE A 74 -7.04 13.84 12.30
CA ILE A 74 -7.58 12.64 12.93
C ILE A 74 -8.65 13.11 13.93
N LEU A 75 -9.92 13.01 13.52
CA LEU A 75 -11.03 13.59 14.28
C LEU A 75 -11.57 12.62 15.33
N ASP A 76 -12.07 11.47 14.89
CA ASP A 76 -12.70 10.46 15.72
C ASP A 76 -12.64 9.06 15.07
N ASP A 77 -13.15 8.08 15.79
CA ASP A 77 -13.17 6.67 15.41
C ASP A 77 -14.08 6.32 14.24
N LYS A 78 -15.05 7.18 13.94
CA LYS A 78 -15.98 6.96 12.82
C LYS A 78 -15.36 7.38 11.49
N ILE A 79 -14.56 8.44 11.53
CA ILE A 79 -14.02 9.07 10.32
C ILE A 79 -12.59 8.62 10.02
N GLY A 80 -11.78 8.39 11.06
CA GLY A 80 -10.35 8.06 10.95
C GLY A 80 -9.49 9.23 10.47
N PRO A 81 -8.19 8.99 10.18
CA PRO A 81 -7.32 9.97 9.55
C PRO A 81 -7.86 10.38 8.17
N ARG A 82 -8.03 11.68 7.95
CA ARG A 82 -8.49 12.23 6.67
C ARG A 82 -7.55 13.31 6.17
N PHE A 83 -7.35 13.28 4.86
CA PHE A 83 -6.83 14.43 4.13
C PHE A 83 -7.70 15.66 4.42
N SER A 84 -7.07 16.74 4.89
CA SER A 84 -7.74 17.99 5.26
C SER A 84 -7.18 19.20 4.52
N GLY A 85 -6.11 19.04 3.72
CA GLY A 85 -5.62 20.11 2.86
C GLY A 85 -4.35 19.77 2.09
N TYR A 86 -4.25 20.31 0.89
CA TYR A 86 -3.08 20.16 0.02
C TYR A 86 -1.87 20.91 0.59
N LYS A 87 -0.67 20.39 0.30
CA LYS A 87 0.58 21.14 0.48
C LYS A 87 0.70 22.26 -0.54
N PHE A 88 0.29 21.99 -1.77
CA PHE A 88 0.45 22.87 -2.92
C PHE A 88 -0.89 23.21 -3.56
N THR A 89 -0.99 24.43 -4.09
CA THR A 89 -2.17 24.90 -4.82
C THR A 89 -1.87 25.17 -6.29
N ARG A 90 -0.60 25.23 -6.68
CA ARG A 90 -0.12 25.45 -8.06
C ARG A 90 0.97 24.45 -8.42
N LEU A 91 1.00 24.03 -9.69
CA LEU A 91 1.94 23.01 -10.18
C LEU A 91 3.40 23.43 -10.02
N GLU A 92 3.72 24.70 -10.23
CA GLU A 92 5.08 25.23 -10.11
C GLU A 92 5.66 25.04 -8.70
N GLN A 93 4.81 24.97 -7.68
CA GLN A 93 5.27 24.77 -6.31
C GLN A 93 5.76 23.33 -6.07
N LEU A 94 5.36 22.37 -6.91
CA LEU A 94 5.81 20.99 -6.79
C LEU A 94 7.33 20.85 -6.92
N GLN A 95 8.02 21.79 -7.56
CA GLN A 95 9.49 21.81 -7.62
C GLN A 95 10.15 21.89 -6.24
N GLN A 96 9.40 22.30 -5.20
CA GLN A 96 9.84 22.39 -3.81
C GLN A 96 9.64 21.07 -3.05
N LEU A 97 9.08 20.04 -3.69
CA LEU A 97 8.88 18.74 -3.06
C LEU A 97 10.23 18.07 -2.80
N THR A 98 10.47 17.74 -1.54
CA THR A 98 11.59 16.92 -1.08
C THR A 98 11.09 15.53 -0.72
N GLY A 99 12.00 14.55 -0.62
CA GLY A 99 11.67 13.19 -0.22
C GLY A 99 11.13 13.09 1.21
N MET A 100 10.55 11.93 1.53
CA MET A 100 10.03 11.64 2.87
C MET A 100 11.16 11.58 3.91
N ASP A 101 10.94 12.17 5.09
CA ASP A 101 11.77 11.91 6.25
C ASP A 101 11.21 10.70 7.02
N LEU A 102 11.84 9.54 6.86
CA LEU A 102 11.42 8.31 7.54
C LEU A 102 11.77 8.30 9.04
N GLY A 103 12.56 9.27 9.51
CA GLY A 103 12.97 9.40 10.91
C GLY A 103 11.94 10.08 11.80
N SER A 104 10.97 10.80 11.23
CA SER A 104 10.00 11.61 11.99
C SER A 104 8.54 11.36 11.56
N GLY A 105 7.59 11.93 12.33
CA GLY A 105 6.16 11.83 12.04
C GLY A 105 5.57 10.42 12.14
N ARG A 106 4.33 10.25 11.63
CA ARG A 106 3.63 8.95 11.68
C ARG A 106 4.34 7.85 10.89
N ILE A 107 5.04 8.18 9.81
CA ILE A 107 5.75 7.19 9.00
C ILE A 107 6.85 6.48 9.80
N SER A 108 7.56 7.20 10.68
CA SER A 108 8.50 6.63 11.65
C SER A 108 7.83 5.73 12.67
N GLU A 109 6.66 6.13 13.18
CA GLU A 109 5.87 5.32 14.12
C GLU A 109 5.37 4.02 13.49
N VAL A 110 4.98 4.05 12.22
CA VAL A 110 4.62 2.85 11.45
C VAL A 110 5.80 1.90 11.33
N LEU A 111 6.97 2.38 10.91
CA LEU A 111 8.17 1.55 10.76
C LEU A 111 8.60 0.89 12.08
N HIS A 112 8.52 1.62 13.19
CA HIS A 112 8.76 1.02 14.51
C HIS A 112 7.65 0.06 14.94
N GLY A 113 6.39 0.32 14.57
CA GLY A 113 5.27 -0.59 14.78
C GLY A 113 5.48 -1.94 14.08
N VAL A 114 6.03 -1.92 12.85
CA VAL A 114 6.43 -3.13 12.11
C VAL A 114 7.47 -3.93 12.90
N GLU A 115 8.51 -3.27 13.40
CA GLU A 115 9.58 -3.92 14.18
C GLU A 115 9.07 -4.54 15.49
N ILE A 116 8.18 -3.83 16.21
CA ILE A 116 7.54 -4.35 17.43
C ILE A 116 6.75 -5.62 17.10
N LEU A 117 5.90 -5.58 16.07
CA LEU A 117 5.09 -6.73 15.66
C LEU A 117 5.98 -7.93 15.28
N LYS A 118 7.00 -7.71 14.46
CA LYS A 118 7.96 -8.75 14.08
C LYS A 118 8.69 -9.35 15.29
N ASN A 119 9.13 -8.52 16.25
CA ASN A 119 9.82 -8.99 17.45
C ASN A 119 8.92 -9.79 18.40
N THR A 120 7.59 -9.64 18.27
CA THR A 120 6.60 -10.48 18.97
C THR A 120 6.15 -11.71 18.16
N GLY A 121 6.90 -12.05 17.11
CA GLY A 121 6.68 -13.26 16.29
C GLY A 121 5.53 -13.15 15.28
N GLN A 122 5.04 -11.95 14.99
CA GLN A 122 3.95 -11.75 14.02
C GLN A 122 4.50 -11.61 12.60
N THR A 123 3.78 -12.17 11.62
CA THR A 123 4.02 -11.88 10.20
C THR A 123 3.36 -10.55 9.85
N VAL A 124 4.17 -9.59 9.40
CA VAL A 124 3.72 -8.20 9.22
C VAL A 124 3.53 -7.86 7.75
N VAL A 125 2.40 -7.23 7.46
CA VAL A 125 2.09 -6.56 6.20
C VAL A 125 2.27 -5.06 6.41
N LEU A 126 3.12 -4.43 5.59
CA LEU A 126 3.22 -2.98 5.51
C LEU A 126 2.34 -2.47 4.35
N ASN A 127 1.35 -1.66 4.65
CA ASN A 127 0.55 -0.95 3.64
C ASN A 127 1.34 0.23 3.10
N VAL A 128 1.38 0.34 1.77
CA VAL A 128 2.13 1.34 1.02
C VAL A 128 1.26 1.91 -0.09
N GLU A 129 1.08 3.23 -0.07
CA GLU A 129 0.38 3.96 -1.11
C GLU A 129 1.28 4.30 -2.30
N GLY A 130 0.69 4.25 -3.48
CA GLY A 130 1.35 4.52 -4.74
C GLY A 130 1.41 6.00 -5.10
N PRO A 131 2.16 6.33 -6.15
CA PRO A 131 2.54 7.70 -6.46
C PRO A 131 1.37 8.63 -6.75
N PHE A 132 0.31 8.16 -7.44
CA PHE A 132 -0.82 9.02 -7.79
C PHE A 132 -1.78 9.27 -6.61
N THR A 133 -1.99 8.27 -5.75
CA THR A 133 -2.72 8.46 -4.49
C THR A 133 -2.01 9.48 -3.60
N ILE A 134 -0.69 9.37 -3.46
CA ILE A 134 0.12 10.33 -2.71
C ILE A 134 0.05 11.73 -3.35
N LEU A 135 0.33 11.83 -4.65
CA LEU A 135 0.34 13.11 -5.38
C LEU A 135 -1.03 13.81 -5.33
N GLY A 136 -2.11 13.03 -5.42
CA GLY A 136 -3.47 13.53 -5.30
C GLY A 136 -3.84 14.09 -3.93
N MET A 137 -3.04 13.84 -2.89
CA MET A 137 -3.16 14.50 -1.58
C MET A 137 -2.18 15.67 -1.41
N LEU A 138 -1.19 15.82 -2.29
CA LEU A 138 -0.24 16.94 -2.26
C LEU A 138 -0.75 18.16 -3.06
N ILE A 139 -1.49 17.91 -4.13
CA ILE A 139 -2.13 18.91 -4.98
C ILE A 139 -3.43 18.36 -5.57
N ASP A 140 -4.41 19.23 -5.81
CA ASP A 140 -5.65 18.85 -6.50
C ASP A 140 -5.35 18.17 -7.84
N GLN A 141 -5.88 16.96 -8.01
CA GLN A 141 -5.68 16.14 -9.21
C GLN A 141 -6.13 16.84 -10.50
N MET A 142 -7.13 17.73 -10.42
CA MET A 142 -7.57 18.51 -11.58
C MET A 142 -6.47 19.45 -12.10
N ASN A 143 -5.58 19.93 -11.24
CA ASN A 143 -4.43 20.71 -11.67
C ASN A 143 -3.45 19.83 -12.46
N ILE A 144 -3.20 18.60 -12.00
CA ILE A 144 -2.33 17.64 -12.68
C ILE A 144 -2.87 17.36 -14.09
N TYR A 145 -4.16 17.01 -14.21
CA TYR A 145 -4.76 16.66 -15.48
C TYR A 145 -4.76 17.83 -16.48
N LYS A 146 -5.15 19.03 -16.03
CA LYS A 146 -5.17 20.23 -16.89
C LYS A 146 -3.78 20.71 -17.27
N GLY A 147 -2.81 20.57 -16.36
CA GLY A 147 -1.46 21.06 -16.55
C GLY A 147 -0.52 20.09 -17.24
N PHE A 148 -0.89 18.82 -17.41
CA PHE A 148 0.02 17.78 -17.91
C PHE A 148 0.70 18.15 -19.24
N GLY A 149 -0.04 18.73 -20.19
CA GLY A 149 0.53 19.14 -21.48
C GLY A 149 1.63 20.21 -21.36
N LYS A 150 1.55 21.10 -20.37
CA LYS A 150 2.50 22.22 -20.16
C LYS A 150 3.59 21.88 -19.15
N TYR A 151 3.24 21.15 -18.09
CA TYR A 151 4.11 20.87 -16.94
C TYR A 151 4.54 19.40 -16.87
N GLY A 152 4.43 18.63 -17.96
CA GLY A 152 4.72 17.20 -17.98
C GLY A 152 6.12 16.84 -17.45
N ALA A 153 7.14 17.60 -17.81
CA ALA A 153 8.51 17.41 -17.32
C ALA A 153 8.62 17.63 -15.80
N LEU A 154 7.97 18.67 -15.27
CA LEU A 154 7.92 18.94 -13.84
C LEU A 154 7.17 17.82 -13.09
N ILE A 155 6.03 17.37 -13.62
CA ILE A 155 5.27 16.27 -13.03
C ILE A 155 6.10 14.99 -13.00
N GLN A 156 6.84 14.67 -14.06
CA GLN A 156 7.74 13.51 -14.07
C GLN A 156 8.88 13.63 -13.05
N GLN A 157 9.48 14.81 -12.90
CA GLN A 157 10.50 15.07 -11.88
C GLN A 157 9.93 14.85 -10.47
N VAL A 158 8.72 15.34 -10.23
CA VAL A 158 8.02 15.19 -8.94
C VAL A 158 7.66 13.74 -8.66
N LEU A 159 7.17 13.02 -9.67
CA LEU A 159 6.92 11.58 -9.57
C LEU A 159 8.20 10.82 -9.24
N LYS A 160 9.37 11.26 -9.74
CA LYS A 160 10.64 10.63 -9.37
C LYS A 160 10.97 10.78 -7.89
N VAL A 161 10.73 11.96 -7.30
CA VAL A 161 10.90 12.18 -5.84
C VAL A 161 9.97 11.27 -5.04
N ILE A 162 8.70 11.13 -5.47
CA ILE A 162 7.73 10.25 -4.82
C ILE A 162 8.14 8.78 -4.99
N GLU A 163 8.59 8.40 -6.19
CA GLU A 163 9.09 7.06 -6.51
C GLU A 163 10.27 6.67 -5.60
N ASP A 164 11.26 7.56 -5.46
CA ASP A 164 12.41 7.38 -4.58
C ASP A 164 11.96 7.21 -3.12
N SER A 165 11.06 8.07 -2.66
CA SER A 165 10.54 8.02 -1.29
C SER A 165 9.78 6.72 -1.00
N ILE A 166 8.95 6.24 -1.95
CA ILE A 166 8.22 4.96 -1.79
C ILE A 166 9.21 3.80 -1.72
N VAL A 167 10.22 3.75 -2.59
CA VAL A 167 11.24 2.69 -2.57
C VAL A 167 12.00 2.68 -1.25
N GLU A 168 12.39 3.86 -0.74
CA GLU A 168 13.04 4.00 0.57
C GLU A 168 12.14 3.50 1.72
N TYR A 169 10.85 3.87 1.69
CA TYR A 169 9.89 3.43 2.71
C TYR A 169 9.64 1.92 2.67
N MET A 170 9.49 1.32 1.48
CA MET A 170 9.37 -0.12 1.31
C MET A 170 10.62 -0.85 1.84
N ALA A 171 11.81 -0.36 1.48
CA ALA A 171 13.09 -0.91 1.93
C ALA A 171 13.23 -0.85 3.45
N ALA A 172 12.94 0.30 4.06
CA ALA A 172 12.97 0.47 5.52
C ALA A 172 11.96 -0.46 6.22
N GLY A 173 10.77 -0.65 5.64
CA GLY A 173 9.77 -1.59 6.12
C GLY A 173 10.26 -3.04 6.12
N ILE A 174 10.90 -3.45 5.02
CA ILE A 174 11.50 -4.78 4.88
C ILE A 174 12.62 -4.98 5.91
N GLU A 175 13.50 -4.00 6.07
CA GLU A 175 14.59 -4.03 7.05
C GLU A 175 14.04 -4.16 8.49
N LYS A 176 12.94 -3.47 8.79
CA LYS A 176 12.23 -3.55 10.08
C LYS A 176 11.46 -4.87 10.27
N GLY A 177 11.36 -5.69 9.23
CA GLY A 177 10.84 -7.06 9.31
C GLY A 177 9.46 -7.27 8.68
N ALA A 178 8.97 -6.33 7.87
CA ALA A 178 7.80 -6.58 7.04
C ALA A 178 8.06 -7.74 6.08
N LYS A 179 7.14 -8.70 6.03
CA LYS A 179 7.21 -9.86 5.13
C LYS A 179 6.34 -9.72 3.90
N ILE A 180 5.36 -8.83 3.97
CA ILE A 180 4.49 -8.52 2.84
C ILE A 180 4.42 -7.00 2.72
N ILE A 181 4.62 -6.48 1.51
CA ILE A 181 4.30 -5.09 1.18
C ILE A 181 2.98 -5.08 0.43
N SER A 182 1.96 -4.47 1.02
CA SER A 182 0.67 -4.24 0.37
C SER A 182 0.69 -2.93 -0.39
N TYR A 183 0.96 -3.01 -1.69
CA TYR A 183 1.07 -1.83 -2.55
C TYR A 183 -0.26 -1.50 -3.24
N ALA A 184 -0.73 -0.26 -3.13
CA ALA A 184 -1.96 0.20 -3.76
C ALA A 184 -1.82 1.61 -4.36
N ASP A 185 -2.25 1.81 -5.60
CA ASP A 185 -2.38 3.15 -6.22
C ASP A 185 -3.78 3.34 -6.82
N PRO A 186 -4.85 3.41 -5.99
CA PRO A 186 -6.21 3.50 -6.48
C PRO A 186 -6.49 4.78 -7.29
N SER A 187 -5.84 5.90 -6.97
CA SER A 187 -6.03 7.17 -7.68
C SER A 187 -5.36 7.16 -9.05
N GLY A 188 -4.28 6.40 -9.20
CA GLY A 188 -3.57 6.21 -10.46
C GLY A 188 -4.15 5.12 -11.36
N GLY A 189 -5.33 4.57 -11.07
CA GLY A 189 -5.91 3.45 -11.82
C GLY A 189 -6.19 3.76 -13.30
N LEU A 190 -6.08 2.74 -14.17
CA LEU A 190 -6.33 2.86 -15.61
C LEU A 190 -7.72 3.42 -15.93
N ASP A 191 -8.70 3.02 -15.13
CA ASP A 191 -10.10 3.44 -15.18
C ASP A 191 -10.31 4.90 -14.73
N ILE A 192 -9.38 5.46 -13.96
CA ILE A 192 -9.46 6.83 -13.42
C ILE A 192 -8.79 7.83 -14.35
N ILE A 193 -7.54 7.57 -14.74
CA ILE A 193 -6.72 8.54 -15.49
C ILE A 193 -6.66 8.25 -17.00
N GLY A 194 -7.24 7.14 -17.44
CA GLY A 194 -7.29 6.71 -18.84
C GLY A 194 -5.98 6.09 -19.34
N PRO A 195 -6.04 5.33 -20.46
CA PRO A 195 -4.93 4.49 -20.93
C PRO A 195 -3.67 5.26 -21.28
N ARG A 196 -3.81 6.43 -21.90
CA ARG A 196 -2.66 7.24 -22.31
C ARG A 196 -1.86 7.75 -21.10
N LEU A 197 -2.53 8.37 -20.13
CA LEU A 197 -1.84 8.93 -18.96
C LEU A 197 -1.34 7.82 -18.03
N TYR A 198 -2.08 6.72 -17.93
CA TYR A 198 -1.66 5.55 -17.18
C TYR A 198 -0.35 4.98 -17.71
N ALA A 199 -0.28 4.69 -19.01
CA ALA A 199 0.92 4.14 -19.63
C ALA A 199 2.10 5.12 -19.56
N GLN A 200 1.87 6.43 -19.62
CA GLN A 200 2.94 7.42 -19.59
C GLN A 200 3.46 7.72 -18.18
N LEU A 201 2.61 7.66 -17.16
CA LEU A 201 2.94 8.07 -15.80
C LEU A 201 2.69 6.95 -14.77
N SER A 202 1.44 6.74 -14.37
CA SER A 202 1.09 5.89 -13.20
C SER A 202 1.64 4.46 -13.33
N GLY A 203 1.35 3.80 -14.45
CA GLY A 203 1.79 2.44 -14.72
C GLY A 203 3.31 2.33 -14.77
N ASN A 204 3.98 3.22 -15.52
CA ASN A 204 5.44 3.23 -15.63
C ASN A 204 6.12 3.51 -14.28
N THR A 205 5.59 4.45 -13.50
CA THR A 205 6.13 4.79 -12.18
C THR A 205 5.98 3.60 -11.23
N THR A 206 4.80 2.95 -11.22
CA THR A 206 4.58 1.73 -10.44
C THR A 206 5.54 0.62 -10.86
N CYS A 207 5.72 0.36 -12.16
CA CYS A 207 6.69 -0.63 -12.65
C CYS A 207 8.12 -0.29 -12.23
N SER A 208 8.51 0.99 -12.25
CA SER A 208 9.83 1.45 -11.80
C SER A 208 10.07 1.14 -10.32
N ILE A 209 9.09 1.44 -9.45
CA ILE A 209 9.15 1.13 -8.01
C ILE A 209 9.34 -0.37 -7.80
N LEU A 210 8.52 -1.19 -8.45
CA LEU A 210 8.55 -2.65 -8.29
C LEU A 210 9.88 -3.24 -8.79
N LYS A 211 10.41 -2.78 -9.94
CA LYS A 211 11.72 -3.22 -10.44
C LYS A 211 12.86 -2.84 -9.48
N ARG A 212 12.79 -1.66 -8.85
CA ARG A 212 13.83 -1.19 -7.92
C ARG A 212 13.84 -1.94 -6.59
N ILE A 213 12.68 -2.35 -6.09
CA ILE A 213 12.59 -3.11 -4.83
C ILE A 213 12.86 -4.60 -5.04
N GLU A 214 12.81 -5.11 -6.27
CA GLU A 214 12.86 -6.55 -6.60
C GLU A 214 14.06 -7.30 -6.01
N ASN A 215 15.22 -6.65 -5.90
CA ASN A 215 16.45 -7.24 -5.35
C ASN A 215 16.47 -7.28 -3.82
N GLN A 216 15.49 -6.67 -3.16
CA GLN A 216 15.34 -6.64 -1.69
C GLN A 216 14.25 -7.60 -1.20
N LEU A 217 13.63 -8.38 -2.10
CA LEU A 217 12.48 -9.22 -1.80
C LEU A 217 12.85 -10.66 -1.36
N ASP A 218 14.00 -10.84 -0.72
CA ASP A 218 14.40 -12.16 -0.22
C ASP A 218 13.50 -12.60 0.96
N GLY A 219 12.62 -13.56 0.69
CA GLY A 219 11.60 -14.02 1.63
C GLY A 219 10.58 -12.93 1.97
N VAL A 220 10.27 -12.05 1.00
CA VAL A 220 9.27 -10.98 1.09
C VAL A 220 8.42 -10.99 -0.17
N ILE A 221 7.12 -10.75 -0.03
CA ILE A 221 6.19 -10.63 -1.16
C ILE A 221 5.68 -9.19 -1.27
N VAL A 222 5.69 -8.62 -2.46
CA VAL A 222 4.90 -7.42 -2.75
C VAL A 222 3.56 -7.87 -3.33
N HIS A 223 2.49 -7.62 -2.57
CA HIS A 223 1.12 -7.87 -2.99
C HIS A 223 0.51 -6.57 -3.53
N LEU A 224 0.26 -6.53 -4.83
CA LEU A 224 -0.42 -5.42 -5.48
C LEU A 224 -1.93 -5.54 -5.27
N CYS A 225 -2.56 -4.46 -4.84
CA CYS A 225 -4.01 -4.34 -4.79
C CYS A 225 -4.63 -4.76 -6.14
N GLY A 226 -5.72 -5.54 -6.10
CA GLY A 226 -6.35 -6.06 -7.30
C GLY A 226 -6.72 -4.99 -8.34
N ARG A 227 -7.04 -3.75 -7.95
CA ARG A 227 -7.26 -2.64 -8.92
C ARG A 227 -5.97 -2.20 -9.61
N THR A 228 -4.89 -2.04 -8.85
CA THR A 228 -3.58 -1.65 -9.35
C THR A 228 -3.00 -2.74 -10.25
N SER A 229 -3.03 -4.01 -9.82
CA SER A 229 -2.57 -5.13 -10.66
C SER A 229 -3.42 -5.27 -11.93
N SER A 230 -4.74 -5.10 -11.84
CA SER A 230 -5.62 -5.16 -13.02
C SER A 230 -5.33 -4.05 -14.02
N SER A 231 -5.00 -2.85 -13.52
CA SER A 231 -4.63 -1.72 -14.37
C SER A 231 -3.32 -1.99 -15.12
N LEU A 232 -2.31 -2.56 -14.46
CA LEU A 232 -1.04 -2.94 -15.10
C LEU A 232 -1.24 -4.01 -16.18
N ILE A 233 -2.02 -5.05 -15.89
CA ILE A 233 -2.30 -6.14 -16.84
C ILE A 233 -3.05 -5.61 -18.07
N LYS A 234 -4.11 -4.83 -17.86
CA LYS A 234 -4.89 -4.23 -18.96
C LYS A 234 -4.07 -3.26 -19.82
N ALA A 235 -3.06 -2.62 -19.23
CA ALA A 235 -2.13 -1.74 -19.94
C ALA A 235 -0.98 -2.50 -20.63
N GLY A 236 -0.88 -3.82 -20.48
CA GLY A 236 0.22 -4.63 -21.05
C GLY A 236 1.57 -4.46 -20.35
N LEU A 237 1.60 -3.84 -19.16
CA LEU A 237 2.82 -3.59 -18.38
C LEU A 237 3.20 -4.76 -17.46
N CYS A 238 2.35 -5.77 -17.38
CA CYS A 238 2.52 -6.95 -16.54
C CYS A 238 1.73 -8.11 -17.14
N THR A 239 2.29 -9.31 -17.10
CA THR A 239 1.57 -10.56 -17.34
C THR A 239 1.19 -11.21 -16.00
N VAL A 240 0.27 -12.16 -16.06
CA VAL A 240 -0.20 -12.88 -14.88
C VAL A 240 -0.13 -14.38 -15.12
N LYS A 241 0.38 -15.10 -14.12
CA LYS A 241 0.51 -16.56 -14.14
C LYS A 241 -0.23 -17.16 -12.94
N PRO A 242 -1.11 -18.16 -13.15
CA PRO A 242 -1.71 -18.88 -12.05
C PRO A 242 -0.67 -19.76 -11.36
N VAL A 243 -0.66 -19.73 -10.04
CA VAL A 243 0.10 -20.64 -9.19
C VAL A 243 -0.89 -21.41 -8.34
N GLU A 244 -1.00 -22.71 -8.61
CA GLU A 244 -1.80 -23.61 -7.79
C GLU A 244 -1.16 -23.77 -6.41
N VAL A 245 -1.99 -23.64 -5.38
CA VAL A 245 -1.59 -23.74 -3.98
C VAL A 245 -2.41 -24.84 -3.30
N GLY A 246 -2.10 -25.13 -2.03
CA GLY A 246 -2.87 -26.13 -1.27
C GLY A 246 -4.32 -25.71 -1.04
N TYR A 247 -5.23 -26.69 -1.01
CA TYR A 247 -6.63 -26.50 -0.62
C TYR A 247 -6.77 -26.28 0.90
N GLY A 248 -7.92 -25.74 1.31
CA GLY A 248 -8.31 -25.66 2.72
C GLY A 248 -7.58 -24.57 3.53
N LEU A 249 -6.87 -23.66 2.87
CA LEU A 249 -6.21 -22.52 3.49
C LEU A 249 -7.02 -21.24 3.28
N THR A 250 -6.92 -20.33 4.24
CA THR A 250 -7.27 -18.92 4.03
C THR A 250 -6.25 -18.25 3.10
N TYR A 251 -6.64 -17.14 2.48
CA TYR A 251 -5.71 -16.42 1.61
C TYR A 251 -4.46 -15.92 2.37
N GLY A 252 -4.60 -15.54 3.64
CA GLY A 252 -3.47 -15.15 4.50
C GLY A 252 -2.53 -16.31 4.80
N GLU A 253 -3.07 -17.48 5.19
CA GLU A 253 -2.25 -18.66 5.48
C GLU A 253 -1.49 -19.13 4.23
N MET A 254 -2.12 -19.02 3.07
CA MET A 254 -1.45 -19.24 1.79
C MET A 254 -0.27 -18.27 1.62
N LEU A 255 -0.46 -16.96 1.84
CA LEU A 255 0.62 -15.97 1.67
C LEU A 255 1.79 -16.31 2.60
N CYS A 256 1.49 -16.65 3.86
CA CYS A 256 2.48 -17.11 4.83
C CYS A 256 3.25 -18.36 4.37
N ARG A 257 2.58 -19.29 3.69
CA ARG A 257 3.21 -20.51 3.16
C ARG A 257 4.15 -20.24 1.99
N LEU A 258 3.90 -19.20 1.19
CA LEU A 258 4.76 -18.82 0.06
C LEU A 258 6.03 -18.06 0.49
N LEU A 259 6.01 -17.36 1.62
CA LEU A 259 7.15 -16.56 2.08
C LEU A 259 8.47 -17.34 2.16
N PRO A 260 8.53 -18.56 2.77
CA PRO A 260 9.78 -19.31 2.88
C PRO A 260 10.25 -19.91 1.56
N GLU A 261 9.36 -20.07 0.56
CA GLU A 261 9.73 -20.63 -0.74
C GLU A 261 10.59 -19.67 -1.55
N ASN A 262 10.44 -18.36 -1.34
CA ASN A 262 11.22 -17.30 -1.98
C ASN A 262 11.24 -17.36 -3.52
N LYS A 263 10.18 -17.91 -4.13
CA LYS A 263 10.04 -18.05 -5.59
C LYS A 263 9.20 -16.95 -6.21
N ILE A 264 8.29 -16.37 -5.44
CA ILE A 264 7.30 -15.41 -5.91
C ILE A 264 7.55 -14.08 -5.23
N LYS A 265 7.86 -13.07 -6.03
CA LYS A 265 8.12 -11.71 -5.56
C LYS A 265 6.88 -10.82 -5.63
N PHE A 266 6.09 -10.96 -6.70
CA PHE A 266 4.92 -10.13 -6.96
C PHE A 266 3.66 -10.98 -7.06
N LEU A 267 2.65 -10.64 -6.27
CA LEU A 267 1.30 -11.20 -6.32
C LEU A 267 0.27 -10.09 -6.57
N GLY A 268 -0.87 -10.42 -7.15
CA GLY A 268 -1.99 -9.49 -7.26
C GLY A 268 -3.30 -10.18 -7.63
N GLN A 269 -4.18 -9.45 -8.31
CA GLN A 269 -5.54 -9.91 -8.68
C GLN A 269 -6.39 -10.39 -7.50
N ASN A 270 -6.04 -9.95 -6.27
CA ASN A 270 -6.81 -10.24 -5.07
C ASN A 270 -6.72 -9.05 -4.09
N CYS A 271 -7.41 -9.14 -2.96
CA CYS A 271 -7.42 -8.12 -1.92
C CYS A 271 -6.87 -8.67 -0.60
N LEU A 272 -5.98 -7.92 0.07
CA LEU A 272 -5.51 -8.31 1.40
C LEU A 272 -6.59 -8.19 2.49
N LYS A 273 -7.75 -7.58 2.20
CA LYS A 273 -8.92 -7.69 3.09
C LYS A 273 -9.49 -9.11 3.14
N SER A 274 -9.19 -9.92 2.12
CA SER A 274 -9.65 -11.31 2.02
C SER A 274 -8.71 -12.32 2.70
N THR A 275 -7.63 -11.89 3.36
CA THR A 275 -6.70 -12.81 4.02
C THR A 275 -7.34 -13.74 5.06
N PRO A 276 -8.38 -13.36 5.83
CA PRO A 276 -9.02 -14.30 6.76
C PRO A 276 -10.02 -15.25 6.08
N VAL A 277 -10.27 -15.09 4.77
CA VAL A 277 -11.29 -15.83 4.03
C VAL A 277 -10.68 -17.09 3.42
N TYR A 278 -11.35 -18.23 3.59
CA TYR A 278 -10.99 -19.49 2.94
C TYR A 278 -11.03 -19.36 1.42
N MET A 279 -9.95 -19.79 0.77
CA MET A 279 -9.84 -19.78 -0.68
C MET A 279 -10.82 -20.79 -1.29
N GLN A 280 -11.76 -20.30 -2.11
CA GLN A 280 -12.66 -21.17 -2.89
C GLN A 280 -11.93 -21.85 -4.04
N ASN A 281 -11.01 -21.12 -4.68
CA ASN A 281 -10.12 -21.61 -5.71
C ASN A 281 -8.70 -21.51 -5.16
N PRO A 282 -7.92 -22.61 -5.08
CA PRO A 282 -6.58 -22.60 -4.51
C PRO A 282 -5.56 -22.12 -5.56
N VAL A 283 -5.79 -20.92 -6.08
CA VAL A 283 -4.93 -20.31 -7.09
C VAL A 283 -4.60 -18.91 -6.64
N VAL A 284 -3.33 -18.58 -6.77
CA VAL A 284 -2.85 -17.20 -6.63
C VAL A 284 -2.25 -16.74 -7.93
N TRP A 285 -2.18 -15.43 -8.08
CA TRP A 285 -1.82 -14.82 -9.34
C TRP A 285 -0.46 -14.16 -9.19
N GLN A 286 0.57 -14.87 -9.65
CA GLN A 286 1.90 -14.33 -9.79
C GLN A 286 1.91 -13.28 -10.89
N LEU A 287 2.51 -12.14 -10.59
CA LEU A 287 2.69 -11.05 -11.53
C LEU A 287 4.12 -11.08 -12.05
N GLU A 288 4.26 -10.95 -13.37
CA GLU A 288 5.56 -10.84 -14.05
C GLU A 288 5.56 -9.51 -14.81
N LEU A 289 6.46 -8.59 -14.43
CA LEU A 289 6.56 -7.29 -15.07
C LEU A 289 7.16 -7.45 -16.48
N THR A 290 6.63 -6.70 -17.44
CA THR A 290 7.16 -6.66 -18.81
C THR A 290 8.43 -5.81 -18.92
#